data_AF-A0A8S4R1Q6-F1
#
_entry.id   AF-A0A8S4R1Q6-F1
#
_cell.length_a   1.000
_cell.length_b   1.000
_cell.length_c   1.000
_cell.angle_alpha   90.00
_cell.angle_beta   90.00
_cell.angle_gamma   90.00
#
_symmetry.space_group_name_H-M   'P 1'
#
loop_
_entity.id
_entity.type
_entity.pdbx_description
1 polymer ?
#
loop_
_entity_poly.entity_id
_entity_poly.type
_entity_poly.pdbx_seq_one_letter_code
_entity_poly.pdbx_strand_id
1 'polypeptide(L)'
;MDSANNITLRRKFISNSLADLSFLSSKDDYSLAEASSIRSLPDTSAGDTSIIADFKIQIEKLNLELQSAHAEIDKLNSENQCLIKNLEKYHKTINILKKIGIPDTAVSNINTPTASKLRKIFYKPEFQRETEKIRDEIESTHNQFITTQNSLKKGELDLNKNEGEGGKNENGHKMKKVNRSSTNMDMLQVKNIELLGGKNDQMRIDTQPRIIILGDQQAMGLSSLLVNKWKGRWNNSYSITGFIKPYAKSKDVLSYCQTLAHSLGQKDRIILNLGANDSNPFEVLKVLLLALDKLKGTKVFVTQVNSNATISENVLNMHISSVLKLSDNCILLKNDRINLPQTKYIDIVSDLIIHEISKIDYEDNYIFSVKKKFNNLNSKKLLPKKGTIPYYFKPMTYKIDKHNVPIKNPTSDVAPKRGTIPFYFKPNNNKAGAIRQKFFRTENKF
;
A
#
# COMPACT_ATOMS: atom_id res chain seq x y z
N MET A 1 37.97 18.50 34.03
CA MET A 1 37.16 19.71 34.34
C MET A 1 35.95 19.64 33.44
N ASP A 2 34.92 18.94 33.88
CA ASP A 2 33.71 18.67 33.11
C ASP A 2 32.58 19.54 33.64
N SER A 3 32.01 20.37 32.76
CA SER A 3 30.88 21.25 33.04
C SER A 3 29.57 20.50 32.85
N ALA A 4 28.97 20.07 33.95
CA ALA A 4 27.63 19.48 33.98
C ALA A 4 26.57 20.56 33.73
N ASN A 5 25.84 20.43 32.62
CA ASN A 5 24.67 21.27 32.32
C ASN A 5 23.44 20.74 33.08
N ASN A 6 23.09 21.43 34.17
CA ASN A 6 21.84 21.28 34.90
C ASN A 6 20.66 21.80 34.06
N ILE A 7 19.79 20.91 33.60
CA ILE A 7 18.52 21.26 32.93
C ILE A 7 17.40 21.23 33.98
N THR A 8 17.03 22.41 34.49
CA THR A 8 15.84 22.61 35.33
C THR A 8 14.60 22.77 34.45
N LEU A 9 13.72 21.76 34.43
CA LEU A 9 12.40 21.85 33.79
C LEU A 9 11.44 22.65 34.68
N ARG A 10 11.30 23.96 34.41
CA ARG A 10 10.23 24.79 34.98
C ARG A 10 8.89 24.42 34.34
N ARG A 11 8.04 23.70 35.09
CA ARG A 11 6.61 23.52 34.80
C ARG A 11 5.93 24.89 34.71
N LYS A 12 5.45 25.26 33.52
CA LYS A 12 4.53 26.40 33.35
C LYS A 12 3.17 26.00 33.93
N PHE A 13 2.84 26.53 35.10
CA PHE A 13 1.47 26.54 35.59
C PHE A 13 0.64 27.43 34.66
N ILE A 14 -0.37 26.85 34.04
CA ILE A 14 -1.43 27.59 33.34
C ILE A 14 -2.29 28.20 34.45
N SER A 15 -2.08 29.48 34.71
CA SER A 15 -2.96 30.29 35.57
C SER A 15 -4.27 30.53 34.81
N ASN A 16 -5.29 29.75 35.10
CA ASN A 16 -6.65 30.10 34.74
C ASN A 16 -7.08 31.30 35.60
N SER A 17 -7.55 32.34 34.91
CA SER A 17 -7.99 33.62 35.44
C SER A 17 -9.06 33.46 36.51
N LEU A 18 -8.68 33.78 37.75
CA LEU A 18 -9.53 33.82 38.94
C LEU A 18 -10.29 35.15 39.00
N ALA A 19 -11.07 35.44 37.96
CA ALA A 19 -11.87 36.66 37.85
C ALA A 19 -13.34 36.30 37.64
N ASP A 20 -13.94 35.56 38.59
CA ASP A 20 -15.41 35.41 38.64
C ASP A 20 -15.96 34.82 39.96
N LEU A 21 -15.47 35.30 41.11
CA LEU A 21 -16.01 34.91 42.43
C LEU A 21 -16.26 36.10 43.36
N SER A 22 -16.72 37.22 42.82
CA SER A 22 -17.15 38.38 43.62
C SER A 22 -18.65 38.37 43.99
N PHE A 23 -19.32 37.22 44.02
CA PHE A 23 -20.77 37.13 44.25
C PHE A 23 -21.22 36.52 45.60
N LEU A 24 -20.31 36.32 46.56
CA LEU A 24 -20.70 35.87 47.91
C LEU A 24 -20.12 36.81 48.98
N SER A 25 -20.65 38.03 49.01
CA SER A 25 -20.49 38.97 50.11
C SER A 25 -21.87 39.51 50.52
N SER A 26 -22.65 38.66 51.18
CA SER A 26 -23.68 39.08 52.13
C SER A 26 -23.35 38.36 53.43
N LYS A 27 -22.72 39.06 54.38
CA LYS A 27 -23.41 39.50 55.61
C LYS A 27 -24.35 38.42 56.11
N ASP A 28 -23.85 37.60 57.03
CA ASP A 28 -24.53 37.30 58.27
C ASP A 28 -23.51 36.74 59.26
N ASP A 29 -23.42 37.41 60.40
CA ASP A 29 -22.61 37.06 61.56
C ASP A 29 -23.10 35.75 62.17
N TYR A 30 -22.32 34.67 62.09
CA TYR A 30 -22.50 33.51 62.97
C TYR A 30 -21.17 32.98 63.49
N SER A 31 -21.09 32.97 64.82
CA SER A 31 -19.97 32.65 65.68
C SER A 31 -19.31 31.29 65.43
N LEU A 32 -17.98 31.32 65.36
CA LEU A 32 -17.07 30.19 65.17
C LEU A 32 -16.56 29.61 66.52
N ALA A 33 -17.46 29.44 67.50
CA ALA A 33 -17.13 28.79 68.76
C ALA A 33 -18.38 28.07 69.28
N GLU A 34 -18.20 26.83 69.76
CA GLU A 34 -19.22 25.93 70.31
C GLU A 34 -20.02 25.08 69.32
N ALA A 35 -19.41 23.97 68.89
CA ALA A 35 -20.06 22.65 68.94
C ALA A 35 -19.02 21.55 68.68
N SER A 36 -18.03 21.47 69.57
CA SER A 36 -17.39 20.21 69.91
C SER A 36 -18.45 19.25 70.47
N SER A 37 -19.18 18.57 69.59
CA SER A 37 -20.06 17.47 69.97
C SER A 37 -19.50 16.20 69.35
N ILE A 38 -18.74 15.51 70.20
CA ILE A 38 -18.25 14.15 70.05
C ILE A 38 -19.47 13.26 69.80
N ARG A 39 -19.84 13.12 68.52
CA ARG A 39 -20.63 11.98 68.04
C ARG A 39 -19.65 10.96 67.52
N SER A 40 -19.25 10.08 68.44
CA SER A 40 -18.97 8.66 68.19
C SER A 40 -18.89 8.28 66.71
N LEU A 41 -17.67 8.22 66.17
CA LEU A 41 -17.41 7.47 64.96
C LEU A 41 -17.89 6.03 65.21
N PRO A 42 -18.72 5.45 64.33
CA PRO A 42 -19.03 4.05 64.41
C PRO A 42 -17.76 3.26 64.09
N ASP A 43 -17.45 2.27 64.92
CA ASP A 43 -16.43 1.25 64.67
C ASP A 43 -16.71 0.54 63.33
N THR A 44 -16.12 1.02 62.23
CA THR A 44 -16.03 0.29 60.94
C THR A 44 -14.68 -0.44 60.81
N SER A 45 -13.93 -0.60 61.91
CA SER A 45 -12.52 -0.97 61.87
C SER A 45 -12.21 -2.43 61.51
N ALA A 46 -13.20 -3.34 61.53
CA ALA A 46 -12.96 -4.77 61.27
C ALA A 46 -13.30 -5.22 59.83
N GLY A 47 -14.30 -4.61 59.18
CA GLY A 47 -14.69 -4.96 57.81
C GLY A 47 -13.77 -4.33 56.77
N ASP A 48 -13.43 -3.06 56.97
CA ASP A 48 -12.55 -2.31 56.08
C ASP A 48 -11.11 -2.85 56.11
N THR A 49 -10.66 -3.36 57.26
CA THR A 49 -9.33 -4.00 57.39
C THR A 49 -9.22 -5.31 56.62
N SER A 50 -10.31 -6.11 56.55
CA SER A 50 -10.34 -7.33 55.74
C SER A 50 -10.26 -7.03 54.24
N ILE A 51 -11.02 -6.03 53.77
CA ILE A 51 -11.05 -5.63 52.36
C ILE A 51 -9.69 -5.03 51.95
N ILE A 52 -9.07 -4.23 52.83
CA ILE A 52 -7.73 -3.68 52.61
C ILE A 52 -6.68 -4.80 52.54
N ALA A 53 -6.78 -5.83 53.38
CA ALA A 53 -5.88 -6.99 53.34
C ALA A 53 -6.02 -7.76 52.02
N ASP A 54 -7.24 -7.98 51.55
CA ASP A 54 -7.51 -8.66 50.28
C ASP A 54 -6.96 -7.87 49.09
N PHE A 55 -7.16 -6.55 49.05
CA PHE A 55 -6.57 -5.70 48.02
C PHE A 55 -5.04 -5.70 48.07
N LYS A 56 -4.44 -5.76 49.25
CA LYS A 56 -2.98 -5.86 49.40
C LYS A 56 -2.44 -7.16 48.79
N ILE A 57 -3.10 -8.29 49.05
CA ILE A 57 -2.74 -9.59 48.47
C ILE A 57 -2.89 -9.56 46.94
N GLN A 58 -3.97 -8.95 46.43
CA GLN A 58 -4.16 -8.79 44.98
C GLN A 58 -3.08 -7.93 44.33
N ILE A 59 -2.68 -6.82 44.97
CA ILE A 59 -1.59 -5.97 44.50
C ILE A 59 -0.27 -6.74 44.48
N GLU A 60 0.03 -7.52 45.52
CA GLU A 60 1.24 -8.36 45.56
C GLU A 60 1.23 -9.42 44.44
N LYS A 61 0.09 -10.07 44.22
CA LYS A 61 -0.07 -11.04 43.13
C LYS A 61 0.14 -10.39 41.75
N LEU A 62 -0.50 -9.24 41.50
CA LEU A 62 -0.35 -8.50 40.24
C LEU A 62 1.09 -8.02 40.03
N ASN A 63 1.79 -7.61 41.10
CA ASN A 63 3.19 -7.23 41.01
C ASN A 63 4.10 -8.41 40.64
N LEU A 64 3.83 -9.62 41.16
CA LEU A 64 4.55 -10.83 40.78
C LEU A 64 4.29 -11.22 39.31
N GLU A 65 3.04 -11.14 38.86
CA GLU A 65 2.67 -11.39 37.46
C GLU A 65 3.34 -10.38 36.52
N LEU A 66 3.39 -9.10 36.92
CA LEU A 66 4.08 -8.05 36.17
C LEU A 66 5.59 -8.29 36.07
N GLN A 67 6.23 -8.70 37.17
CA GLN A 67 7.65 -9.06 37.18
C GLN A 67 7.94 -10.27 36.28
N SER A 68 7.07 -11.29 36.32
CA SER A 68 7.19 -12.46 35.44
C SER A 68 7.05 -12.08 33.97
N ALA A 69 6.07 -11.22 33.63
CA ALA A 69 5.88 -10.74 32.27
C ALA A 69 7.08 -9.92 31.77
N HIS A 70 7.68 -9.08 32.63
CA HIS A 70 8.91 -8.37 32.30
C HIS A 70 10.09 -9.31 32.01
N ALA A 71 10.27 -10.35 32.81
CA ALA A 71 11.31 -11.35 32.56
C ALA A 71 11.10 -12.10 31.23
N GLU A 72 9.85 -12.40 30.87
CA GLU A 72 9.51 -13.03 29.59
C GLU A 72 9.79 -12.09 28.40
N ILE A 73 9.45 -10.81 28.52
CA ILE A 73 9.77 -9.78 27.52
C ILE A 73 11.28 -9.70 27.28
N ASP A 74 12.08 -9.70 28.35
CA ASP A 74 13.54 -9.64 28.25
C ASP A 74 14.11 -10.88 27.57
N LYS A 75 13.57 -12.07 27.89
CA LYS A 75 13.94 -13.32 27.22
C LYS A 75 13.62 -13.25 25.71
N LEU A 76 12.40 -12.88 25.33
CA LEU A 76 12.00 -12.76 23.93
C LEU A 76 12.82 -11.71 23.16
N ASN A 77 13.16 -10.60 23.82
CA ASN A 77 14.04 -9.58 23.25
C ASN A 77 15.45 -10.13 22.97
N SER A 78 15.99 -10.94 23.89
CA SER A 78 17.30 -11.58 23.70
C SER A 78 17.29 -12.59 22.53
N GLU A 79 16.22 -13.36 22.38
CA GLU A 79 16.02 -14.30 21.27
C GLU A 79 15.89 -13.57 19.93
N ASN A 80 15.10 -12.50 19.88
CA ASN A 80 14.97 -11.64 18.70
C ASN A 80 16.32 -11.04 18.27
N GLN A 81 17.13 -10.55 19.21
CA GLN A 81 18.48 -10.07 18.90
C GLN A 81 19.39 -11.17 18.33
N CYS A 82 19.28 -12.40 18.85
CA CYS A 82 20.02 -13.54 18.33
C CYS A 82 19.59 -13.89 16.89
N LEU A 83 18.27 -13.88 16.61
CA LEU A 83 17.73 -14.13 15.27
C LEU A 83 18.16 -13.07 14.25
N ILE A 84 18.18 -11.79 14.63
CA ILE A 84 18.66 -10.70 13.78
C ILE A 84 20.13 -10.93 13.38
N LYS A 85 21.01 -11.27 14.34
CA LYS A 85 22.42 -11.58 14.05
C LYS A 85 22.57 -12.77 13.10
N ASN A 86 21.74 -13.80 13.25
CA ASN A 86 21.73 -14.95 12.34
C ASN A 86 21.29 -14.57 10.92
N LEU A 87 20.24 -13.77 10.78
CA LEU A 87 19.79 -13.26 9.48
C LEU A 87 20.87 -12.44 8.77
N GLU A 88 21.58 -11.58 9.49
CA GLU A 88 22.72 -10.83 8.94
C GLU A 88 23.84 -11.75 8.45
N LYS A 89 24.16 -12.80 9.22
CA LYS A 89 25.15 -13.82 8.83
C LYS A 89 24.74 -14.54 7.55
N TYR A 90 23.46 -14.94 7.44
CA TYR A 90 22.94 -15.58 6.23
C TYR A 90 22.93 -14.63 5.03
N HIS A 91 22.56 -13.36 5.22
CA HIS A 91 22.64 -12.34 4.17
C HIS A 91 24.06 -12.14 3.65
N LYS A 92 25.05 -12.07 4.55
CA LYS A 92 26.47 -12.01 4.18
C LYS A 92 26.89 -13.23 3.36
N THR A 93 26.48 -14.42 3.78
CA THR A 93 26.77 -15.68 3.07
C THR A 93 26.14 -15.70 1.67
N ILE A 94 24.86 -15.31 1.55
CA ILE A 94 24.16 -15.19 0.26
C ILE A 94 24.87 -14.20 -0.66
N ASN A 95 25.31 -13.05 -0.13
CA ASN A 95 26.03 -12.05 -0.91
C ASN A 95 27.40 -12.56 -1.38
N ILE A 96 28.13 -13.34 -0.57
CA ILE A 96 29.37 -14.01 -0.99
C ILE A 96 29.07 -15.01 -2.12
N LEU A 97 28.04 -15.85 -1.96
CA LEU A 97 27.64 -16.82 -2.99
C LEU A 97 27.23 -16.15 -4.31
N LYS A 98 26.50 -15.03 -4.23
CA LYS A 98 26.16 -14.20 -5.41
C LYS A 98 27.41 -13.63 -6.09
N LYS A 99 28.38 -13.14 -5.32
CA LYS A 99 29.65 -12.60 -5.84
C LYS A 99 30.52 -13.67 -6.50
N ILE A 100 30.48 -14.92 -6.02
CA ILE A 100 31.21 -16.05 -6.62
C ILE A 100 30.63 -16.44 -8.00
N GLY A 101 29.50 -15.86 -8.40
CA GLY A 101 29.02 -15.96 -9.77
C GLY A 101 28.31 -17.27 -10.05
N ILE A 102 27.31 -17.59 -9.25
CA ILE A 102 26.21 -18.46 -9.70
C ILE A 102 25.06 -17.54 -10.13
N PRO A 103 25.00 -17.10 -11.39
CA PRO A 103 23.78 -16.46 -11.90
C PRO A 103 22.61 -17.41 -11.72
N ASP A 104 21.46 -16.91 -11.26
CA ASP A 104 20.21 -17.68 -11.18
C ASP A 104 19.82 -18.27 -12.55
N THR A 105 20.32 -17.69 -13.64
CA THR A 105 20.15 -18.16 -15.02
C THR A 105 21.15 -19.23 -15.47
N ALA A 106 22.21 -19.49 -14.70
CA ALA A 106 23.26 -20.44 -15.06
C ALA A 106 23.08 -21.82 -14.40
N VAL A 107 22.32 -21.93 -13.31
CA VAL A 107 22.04 -23.21 -12.65
C VAL A 107 21.22 -24.14 -13.56
N SER A 108 20.37 -23.61 -14.43
CA SER A 108 19.62 -24.40 -15.41
C SER A 108 20.49 -24.92 -16.56
N ASN A 109 21.56 -24.22 -16.95
CA ASN A 109 22.32 -24.49 -18.18
C ASN A 109 23.77 -24.99 -17.97
N ILE A 110 24.32 -24.97 -16.76
CA ILE A 110 25.67 -25.48 -16.50
C ILE A 110 25.64 -27.01 -16.34
N ASN A 111 26.04 -27.71 -17.41
CA ASN A 111 26.23 -29.16 -17.46
C ASN A 111 27.68 -29.55 -17.08
N THR A 112 28.23 -28.96 -16.01
CA THR A 112 29.58 -29.33 -15.54
C THR A 112 29.53 -30.56 -14.62
N PRO A 113 30.60 -31.39 -14.58
CA PRO A 113 30.66 -32.55 -13.69
C PRO A 113 30.44 -32.19 -12.21
N THR A 114 30.87 -31.00 -11.80
CA THR A 114 30.68 -30.49 -10.43
C THR A 114 29.21 -30.11 -10.17
N ALA A 115 28.53 -29.47 -11.12
CA ALA A 115 27.10 -29.18 -11.03
C ALA A 115 26.25 -30.46 -11.04
N SER A 116 26.65 -31.50 -11.78
CA SER A 116 25.94 -32.79 -11.77
C SER A 116 26.10 -33.53 -10.44
N LYS A 117 27.28 -33.47 -9.81
CA LYS A 117 27.50 -34.00 -8.45
C LYS A 117 26.67 -33.24 -7.41
N LEU A 118 26.62 -31.91 -7.48
CA LEU A 118 25.78 -31.11 -6.59
C LEU A 118 24.29 -31.38 -6.81
N ARG A 119 23.81 -31.47 -8.06
CA ARG A 119 22.44 -31.90 -8.35
C ARG A 119 22.15 -33.27 -7.75
N LYS A 120 23.05 -34.26 -7.90
CA LYS A 120 22.87 -35.58 -7.27
C LYS A 120 22.77 -35.52 -5.75
N ILE A 121 23.42 -34.56 -5.09
CA ILE A 121 23.31 -34.34 -3.65
C ILE A 121 21.98 -33.68 -3.29
N PHE A 122 21.58 -32.61 -3.98
CA PHE A 122 20.32 -31.89 -3.74
C PHE A 122 19.07 -32.68 -4.12
N TYR A 123 19.16 -33.61 -5.07
CA TYR A 123 18.09 -34.54 -5.45
C TYR A 123 18.14 -35.86 -4.67
N LYS A 124 19.01 -36.01 -3.65
CA LYS A 124 18.91 -37.17 -2.77
C LYS A 124 17.54 -37.13 -2.07
N PRO A 125 16.81 -38.26 -2.04
CA PRO A 125 15.52 -38.32 -1.35
C PRO A 125 15.58 -37.90 0.12
N GLU A 126 16.72 -38.14 0.77
CA GLU A 126 16.99 -37.75 2.16
C GLU A 126 16.96 -36.22 2.32
N PHE A 127 17.66 -35.49 1.45
CA PHE A 127 17.69 -34.03 1.48
C PHE A 127 16.31 -33.44 1.14
N GLN A 128 15.60 -34.03 0.18
CA GLN A 128 14.24 -33.61 -0.14
C GLN A 128 13.28 -33.81 1.04
N ARG A 129 13.32 -34.97 1.71
CA ARG A 129 12.51 -35.21 2.91
C ARG A 129 12.82 -34.22 4.03
N GLU A 130 14.09 -33.88 4.22
CA GLU A 130 14.49 -32.91 5.26
C GLU A 130 14.00 -31.50 4.91
N THR A 131 14.08 -31.09 3.64
CA THR A 131 13.50 -29.80 3.20
C THR A 131 11.98 -29.76 3.29
N GLU A 132 11.29 -30.87 3.01
CA GLU A 132 9.82 -31.00 3.15
C GLU A 132 9.45 -30.92 4.64
N LYS A 133 10.18 -31.63 5.51
CA LYS A 133 9.97 -31.59 6.96
C LYS A 133 10.12 -30.18 7.54
N ILE A 134 11.15 -29.44 7.12
CA ILE A 134 11.34 -28.04 7.53
C ILE A 134 10.21 -27.16 7.01
N ARG A 135 9.75 -27.37 5.76
CA ARG A 135 8.60 -26.64 5.19
C ARG A 135 7.33 -26.89 6.01
N ASP A 136 7.03 -28.15 6.32
CA ASP A 136 5.86 -28.54 7.11
C ASP A 136 5.92 -27.96 8.53
N GLU A 137 7.10 -27.90 9.15
CA GLU A 137 7.31 -27.30 10.47
C GLU A 137 7.09 -25.77 10.45
N ILE A 138 7.59 -25.08 9.41
CA ILE A 138 7.34 -23.65 9.21
C ILE A 138 5.85 -23.38 9.01
N GLU A 139 5.18 -24.18 8.18
CA GLU A 139 3.74 -24.03 7.90
C GLU A 139 2.88 -24.30 9.14
N SER A 140 3.22 -25.34 9.92
CA SER A 140 2.58 -25.64 11.19
C SER A 140 2.74 -24.49 12.20
N THR A 141 3.96 -23.95 12.32
CA THR A 141 4.25 -22.81 13.21
C THR A 141 3.51 -21.55 12.77
N HIS A 142 3.43 -21.29 11.46
CA HIS A 142 2.68 -20.16 10.92
C HIS A 142 1.18 -20.26 11.20
N ASN A 143 0.60 -21.46 11.05
CA ASN A 143 -0.82 -21.71 11.35
C ASN A 143 -1.13 -21.61 12.85
N GLN A 144 -0.22 -22.03 13.72
CA GLN A 144 -0.34 -21.81 15.18
C GLN A 144 -0.31 -20.32 15.53
N PHE A 145 0.57 -19.54 14.90
CA PHE A 145 0.63 -18.10 15.09
C PHE A 145 -0.68 -17.41 14.66
N ILE A 146 -1.22 -17.76 13.50
CA ILE A 146 -2.51 -17.22 13.02
C ILE A 146 -3.65 -17.56 13.99
N THR A 147 -3.71 -18.82 14.45
CA THR A 147 -4.72 -19.25 15.43
C THR A 147 -4.64 -18.45 16.72
N THR A 148 -3.42 -18.22 17.24
CA THR A 148 -3.18 -17.43 18.45
C THR A 148 -3.62 -15.97 18.28
N GLN A 149 -3.29 -15.35 17.13
CA GLN A 149 -3.72 -13.99 16.80
C GLN A 149 -5.24 -13.85 16.73
N ASN A 150 -5.92 -14.85 16.16
CA ASN A 150 -7.38 -14.84 16.07
C ASN A 150 -8.04 -15.01 17.45
N SER A 151 -7.47 -15.86 18.32
CA SER A 151 -7.94 -16.02 19.71
C SER A 151 -7.78 -14.74 20.54
N LEU A 152 -6.66 -14.02 20.38
CA LEU A 152 -6.42 -12.73 21.03
C LEU A 152 -7.45 -11.67 20.61
N LYS A 153 -7.70 -11.55 19.29
CA LYS A 153 -8.72 -10.63 18.77
C LYS A 153 -10.14 -10.94 19.26
N LYS A 154 -10.45 -12.22 19.45
CA LYS A 154 -11.76 -12.64 19.99
C LYS A 154 -11.90 -12.25 21.47
N GLY A 155 -10.84 -12.42 22.27
CA GLY A 155 -10.81 -11.97 23.67
C GLY A 155 -11.01 -10.46 23.82
N GLU A 156 -10.41 -9.64 22.95
CA GLU A 156 -10.61 -8.18 22.95
C GLU A 156 -12.06 -7.77 22.60
N LEU A 157 -12.74 -8.52 21.74
CA LEU A 157 -14.15 -8.27 21.39
C LEU A 157 -15.11 -8.62 22.53
N ASP A 158 -14.81 -9.67 23.30
CA ASP A 158 -15.65 -10.10 24.42
C ASP A 158 -15.47 -9.18 25.64
N LEU A 159 -14.27 -8.61 25.86
CA LEU A 159 -14.04 -7.58 26.89
C LEU A 159 -14.80 -6.28 26.61
N ASN A 160 -14.85 -5.84 25.34
CA ASN A 160 -15.56 -4.62 24.95
C ASN A 160 -17.09 -4.75 24.99
N LYS A 161 -17.65 -5.97 24.96
CA LYS A 161 -19.11 -6.18 25.08
C LYS A 161 -19.62 -6.03 26.51
N ASN A 162 -18.78 -6.27 27.51
CA ASN A 162 -19.21 -6.23 28.91
C ASN A 162 -19.21 -4.81 29.51
N GLU A 163 -18.65 -3.80 28.84
CA GLU A 163 -18.67 -2.40 29.29
C GLU A 163 -19.89 -1.60 28.77
N GLY A 164 -20.77 -2.21 27.97
CA GLY A 164 -21.84 -1.50 27.24
C GLY A 164 -23.25 -1.48 27.85
N GLU A 165 -23.53 -2.22 28.93
CA GLU A 165 -24.90 -2.39 29.46
C GLU A 165 -25.22 -1.58 30.74
N GLY A 166 -24.49 -0.50 31.01
CA GLY A 166 -24.77 0.40 32.14
C GLY A 166 -25.17 1.81 31.72
N GLY A 167 -26.48 2.09 31.60
CA GLY A 167 -26.98 3.47 31.68
C GLY A 167 -28.09 3.86 30.69
N LYS A 168 -29.33 3.48 30.99
CA LYS A 168 -30.50 4.22 30.52
C LYS A 168 -30.78 5.33 31.54
N ASN A 169 -30.68 6.59 31.12
CA ASN A 169 -31.41 7.69 31.76
C ASN A 169 -31.96 8.60 30.67
N GLU A 170 -33.28 8.68 30.66
CA GLU A 170 -34.10 9.56 29.85
C GLU A 170 -33.97 10.99 30.36
N ASN A 171 -33.72 11.95 29.46
CA ASN A 171 -34.28 13.29 29.57
C ASN A 171 -34.21 14.00 28.22
N GLY A 172 -35.39 14.20 27.63
CA GLY A 172 -35.56 14.92 26.37
C GLY A 172 -35.53 16.43 26.59
N HIS A 173 -34.78 17.14 25.75
CA HIS A 173 -34.97 18.57 25.53
C HIS A 173 -35.02 18.90 24.05
N LYS A 174 -36.19 19.44 23.67
CA LYS A 174 -36.52 20.04 22.37
C LYS A 174 -35.64 21.27 22.15
N MET A 175 -34.93 21.34 21.03
CA MET A 175 -34.40 22.61 20.51
C MET A 175 -34.91 22.90 19.10
N LYS A 176 -35.32 24.16 18.97
CA LYS A 176 -36.01 24.80 17.84
C LYS A 176 -35.18 24.82 16.56
N LYS A 177 -35.88 24.59 15.43
CA LYS A 177 -35.47 24.97 14.08
C LYS A 177 -35.16 26.47 14.00
N VAL A 178 -34.00 26.82 13.46
CA VAL A 178 -33.72 28.14 12.90
C VAL A 178 -33.26 27.96 11.45
N ASN A 179 -34.07 28.48 10.53
CA ASN A 179 -33.74 28.63 9.12
C ASN A 179 -32.68 29.71 8.93
N ARG A 180 -31.60 29.43 8.21
CA ARG A 180 -30.92 30.42 7.35
C ARG A 180 -30.38 29.76 6.09
N SER A 181 -30.79 30.33 4.97
CA SER A 181 -30.47 30.00 3.59
C SER A 181 -29.49 31.03 3.02
N SER A 182 -28.29 30.59 2.63
CA SER A 182 -27.34 31.22 1.67
C SER A 182 -26.07 30.35 1.69
N THR A 183 -25.46 29.81 0.62
CA THR A 183 -25.57 30.00 -0.83
C THR A 183 -24.77 28.89 -1.55
N ASN A 184 -25.49 27.97 -2.22
CA ASN A 184 -25.25 27.30 -3.52
C ASN A 184 -23.87 26.87 -4.09
N MET A 185 -22.74 26.83 -3.38
CA MET A 185 -21.51 26.16 -3.89
C MET A 185 -21.20 24.80 -3.23
N ASP A 186 -21.73 24.53 -2.03
CA ASP A 186 -21.46 23.26 -1.32
C ASP A 186 -22.40 22.11 -1.72
N MET A 187 -23.55 22.40 -2.35
CA MET A 187 -24.55 21.38 -2.66
C MET A 187 -24.12 20.36 -3.74
N LEU A 188 -23.14 20.71 -4.59
CA LEU A 188 -22.63 19.76 -5.59
C LEU A 188 -21.62 18.76 -5.01
N GLN A 189 -20.98 19.07 -3.87
CA GLN A 189 -20.12 18.11 -3.15
C GLN A 189 -20.93 17.26 -2.17
N VAL A 190 -21.94 17.82 -1.51
CA VAL A 190 -22.78 17.08 -0.55
C VAL A 190 -23.68 16.04 -1.23
N LYS A 191 -24.16 16.27 -2.45
CA LYS A 191 -24.99 15.28 -3.17
C LYS A 191 -24.26 13.98 -3.51
N ASN A 192 -22.93 13.99 -3.62
CA ASN A 192 -22.13 12.78 -3.78
C ASN A 192 -21.80 12.10 -2.44
N ILE A 193 -21.87 12.82 -1.33
CA ILE A 193 -21.58 12.29 0.02
C ILE A 193 -22.82 11.60 0.61
N GLU A 194 -24.02 12.10 0.37
CA GLU A 194 -25.28 11.48 0.85
C GLU A 194 -25.65 10.19 0.11
N LEU A 195 -25.10 9.96 -1.10
CA LEU A 195 -25.34 8.71 -1.86
C LEU A 195 -24.62 7.48 -1.28
N LEU A 196 -23.73 7.64 -0.30
CA LEU A 196 -22.99 6.55 0.35
C LEU A 196 -23.20 6.46 1.88
N GLY A 197 -23.92 7.41 2.48
CA GLY A 197 -24.20 7.46 3.92
C GLY A 197 -25.64 7.09 4.32
N GLY A 198 -26.45 6.62 3.37
CA GLY A 198 -27.83 6.22 3.61
C GLY A 198 -27.91 4.80 4.19
N LYS A 199 -28.36 4.72 5.45
CA LYS A 199 -28.78 3.51 6.18
C LYS A 199 -29.52 2.52 5.26
N ASN A 200 -28.79 1.56 4.71
CA ASN A 200 -29.26 0.30 4.14
C ASN A 200 -28.01 -0.52 3.82
N ASP A 201 -27.47 -1.21 4.82
CA ASP A 201 -26.51 -2.32 4.68
C ASP A 201 -27.19 -3.54 4.02
N GLN A 202 -27.89 -3.32 2.91
CA GLN A 202 -28.28 -4.37 1.99
C GLN A 202 -27.10 -4.55 1.05
N MET A 203 -26.49 -5.74 1.06
CA MET A 203 -25.48 -6.23 0.10
C MET A 203 -25.77 -5.74 -1.32
N ARG A 204 -25.22 -4.58 -1.70
CA ARG A 204 -25.06 -4.23 -3.11
C ARG A 204 -23.85 -5.01 -3.59
N ILE A 205 -24.12 -6.16 -4.19
CA ILE A 205 -23.20 -6.82 -5.09
C ILE A 205 -23.09 -5.91 -6.32
N ASP A 206 -22.34 -4.82 -6.20
CA ASP A 206 -21.86 -4.10 -7.37
C ASP A 206 -20.91 -5.07 -8.10
N THR A 207 -21.46 -5.78 -9.07
CA THR A 207 -20.76 -6.79 -9.88
C THR A 207 -19.66 -6.20 -10.75
N GLN A 208 -19.66 -4.87 -10.91
CA GLN A 208 -18.70 -4.15 -11.73
C GLN A 208 -17.48 -3.77 -10.90
N PRO A 209 -16.26 -4.14 -11.33
CA PRO A 209 -15.05 -3.74 -10.63
C PRO A 209 -14.87 -2.22 -10.67
N ARG A 210 -14.25 -1.65 -9.64
CA ARG A 210 -14.11 -0.21 -9.46
C ARG A 210 -12.66 0.23 -9.50
N ILE A 211 -12.40 1.40 -10.06
CA ILE A 211 -11.15 2.14 -9.91
C ILE A 211 -11.43 3.31 -8.97
N ILE A 212 -10.81 3.32 -7.80
CA ILE A 212 -11.01 4.33 -6.77
C ILE A 212 -9.73 5.15 -6.63
N ILE A 213 -9.83 6.45 -6.87
CA ILE A 213 -8.70 7.37 -6.81
C ILE A 213 -8.79 8.14 -5.51
N LEU A 214 -7.77 8.03 -4.66
CA LEU A 214 -7.62 8.81 -3.45
C LEU A 214 -6.45 9.76 -3.64
N GLY A 215 -6.69 11.07 -3.55
CA GLY A 215 -5.59 12.00 -3.72
C GLY A 215 -5.85 13.42 -3.26
N ASP A 216 -4.78 14.20 -3.27
CA ASP A 216 -4.82 15.65 -3.04
C ASP A 216 -4.98 16.41 -4.37
N GLN A 217 -4.62 17.70 -4.42
CA GLN A 217 -4.73 18.49 -5.65
C GLN A 217 -3.96 17.92 -6.85
N GLN A 218 -2.92 17.10 -6.64
CA GLN A 218 -2.19 16.44 -7.72
C GLN A 218 -3.04 15.43 -8.49
N ALA A 219 -4.13 14.95 -7.91
CA ALA A 219 -5.08 14.04 -8.55
C ALA A 219 -6.24 14.76 -9.25
N MET A 220 -6.32 16.09 -9.15
CA MET A 220 -7.47 16.85 -9.65
C MET A 220 -7.62 16.70 -11.18
N GLY A 221 -8.76 16.18 -11.63
CA GLY A 221 -9.02 15.91 -13.06
C GLY A 221 -8.52 14.55 -13.56
N LEU A 222 -7.85 13.75 -12.72
CA LEU A 222 -7.41 12.41 -13.10
C LEU A 222 -8.60 11.46 -13.35
N SER A 223 -9.65 11.55 -12.55
CA SER A 223 -10.86 10.72 -12.71
C SER A 223 -11.57 10.97 -14.04
N SER A 224 -11.82 12.23 -14.39
CA SER A 224 -12.46 12.60 -15.66
C SER A 224 -11.60 12.24 -16.86
N LEU A 225 -10.28 12.43 -16.78
CA LEU A 225 -9.37 12.05 -17.84
C LEU A 225 -9.33 10.53 -18.03
N LEU A 226 -9.25 9.77 -16.93
CA LEU A 226 -9.31 8.32 -16.99
C LEU A 226 -10.62 7.85 -17.60
N VAL A 227 -11.78 8.36 -17.17
CA VAL A 227 -13.07 8.03 -17.77
C VAL A 227 -13.07 8.28 -19.28
N ASN A 228 -12.52 9.41 -19.73
CA ASN A 228 -12.46 9.75 -21.15
C ASN A 228 -11.51 8.86 -21.95
N LYS A 229 -10.30 8.56 -21.42
CA LYS A 229 -9.34 7.67 -22.08
C LYS A 229 -9.76 6.21 -22.04
N TRP A 230 -10.54 5.82 -21.03
CA TRP A 230 -11.04 4.45 -20.85
C TRP A 230 -12.23 4.15 -21.78
N LYS A 231 -13.06 5.16 -22.05
CA LYS A 231 -14.17 5.06 -23.03
C LYS A 231 -13.62 4.59 -24.37
N GLY A 232 -14.10 3.44 -24.83
CA GLY A 232 -13.73 2.85 -26.12
C GLY A 232 -12.55 1.88 -26.08
N ARG A 233 -11.81 1.77 -24.98
CA ARG A 233 -10.81 0.70 -24.84
C ARG A 233 -11.50 -0.61 -24.47
N TRP A 234 -12.17 -0.68 -23.31
CA TRP A 234 -12.69 -1.95 -22.77
C TRP A 234 -14.11 -1.79 -22.22
N ASN A 235 -15.13 -2.06 -23.05
CA ASN A 235 -16.56 -2.27 -22.74
C ASN A 235 -17.12 -1.68 -21.41
N ASN A 236 -16.68 -0.47 -21.03
CA ASN A 236 -16.89 0.13 -19.71
C ASN A 236 -16.75 -0.86 -18.55
N SER A 237 -15.70 -1.68 -18.52
CA SER A 237 -15.57 -2.74 -17.51
C SER A 237 -15.40 -2.22 -16.08
N TYR A 238 -14.97 -0.97 -15.90
CA TYR A 238 -14.74 -0.36 -14.59
C TYR A 238 -15.63 0.84 -14.32
N SER A 239 -16.11 0.93 -13.08
CA SER A 239 -16.66 2.18 -12.53
C SER A 239 -15.51 3.00 -11.91
N ILE A 240 -15.29 4.22 -12.39
CA ILE A 240 -14.17 5.06 -11.95
C ILE A 240 -14.70 6.16 -11.01
N THR A 241 -14.18 6.21 -9.80
CA THR A 241 -14.56 7.20 -8.78
C THR A 241 -13.31 7.88 -8.22
N GLY A 242 -13.42 9.17 -7.89
CA GLY A 242 -12.31 9.94 -7.33
C GLY A 242 -12.72 10.67 -6.06
N PHE A 243 -12.01 10.41 -4.97
CA PHE A 243 -12.08 11.12 -3.70
C PHE A 243 -10.85 12.03 -3.62
N ILE A 244 -11.02 13.23 -4.16
CA ILE A 244 -9.95 14.21 -4.29
C ILE A 244 -10.22 15.32 -3.29
N LYS A 245 -9.29 15.55 -2.36
CA LYS A 245 -9.38 16.62 -1.36
C LYS A 245 -8.22 17.60 -1.55
N PRO A 246 -8.43 18.71 -2.30
CA PRO A 246 -7.39 19.71 -2.52
C PRO A 246 -6.82 20.23 -1.20
N TYR A 247 -5.52 20.52 -1.16
CA TYR A 247 -4.79 21.02 0.01
C TYR A 247 -4.76 20.09 1.24
N ALA A 248 -5.39 18.91 1.16
CA ALA A 248 -5.36 17.95 2.23
C ALA A 248 -3.99 17.27 2.33
N LYS A 249 -3.60 16.92 3.55
CA LYS A 249 -2.42 16.08 3.79
C LYS A 249 -2.76 14.61 3.52
N SER A 250 -1.74 13.79 3.34
CA SER A 250 -1.90 12.34 3.11
C SER A 250 -2.74 11.68 4.20
N LYS A 251 -2.56 12.09 5.47
CA LYS A 251 -3.37 11.62 6.61
C LYS A 251 -4.87 11.88 6.45
N ASP A 252 -5.23 13.06 5.95
CA ASP A 252 -6.63 13.47 5.82
C ASP A 252 -7.31 12.72 4.67
N VAL A 253 -6.62 12.54 3.54
CA VAL A 253 -7.13 11.78 2.40
C VAL A 253 -7.28 10.30 2.77
N LEU A 254 -6.27 9.71 3.42
CA LEU A 254 -6.27 8.29 3.79
C LEU A 254 -7.11 7.96 5.03
N SER A 255 -7.64 8.96 5.75
CA SER A 255 -8.65 8.72 6.79
C SER A 255 -9.88 7.98 6.26
N TYR A 256 -10.22 8.21 4.98
CA TYR A 256 -11.32 7.55 4.27
C TYR A 256 -11.05 6.07 3.94
N CYS A 257 -9.78 5.61 3.96
CA CYS A 257 -9.48 4.21 3.70
C CYS A 257 -10.10 3.25 4.72
N GLN A 258 -10.40 3.72 5.94
CA GLN A 258 -10.99 2.86 6.98
C GLN A 258 -12.39 2.38 6.58
N THR A 259 -13.24 3.30 6.13
CA THR A 259 -14.58 2.97 5.65
C THR A 259 -14.53 2.24 4.32
N LEU A 260 -13.62 2.65 3.44
CA LEU A 260 -13.47 2.05 2.12
C LEU A 260 -13.08 0.56 2.20
N ALA A 261 -12.15 0.20 3.10
CA ALA A 261 -11.58 -1.14 3.20
C ALA A 261 -12.62 -2.27 3.28
N HIS A 262 -13.71 -2.05 4.01
CA HIS A 262 -14.78 -3.03 4.20
C HIS A 262 -15.63 -3.27 2.95
N SER A 263 -15.62 -2.33 2.00
CA SER A 263 -16.45 -2.37 0.80
C SER A 263 -15.70 -2.82 -0.46
N LEU A 264 -14.39 -3.06 -0.38
CA LEU A 264 -13.56 -3.34 -1.55
C LEU A 264 -13.64 -4.80 -1.98
N GLY A 265 -13.88 -5.01 -3.28
CA GLY A 265 -13.73 -6.32 -3.92
C GLY A 265 -12.29 -6.60 -4.34
N GLN A 266 -11.97 -7.87 -4.58
CA GLN A 266 -10.65 -8.29 -5.07
C GLN A 266 -10.31 -7.74 -6.47
N LYS A 267 -11.35 -7.46 -7.27
CA LYS A 267 -11.20 -6.85 -8.60
C LYS A 267 -11.12 -5.33 -8.58
N ASP A 268 -11.37 -4.71 -7.43
CA ASP A 268 -11.21 -3.27 -7.31
C ASP A 268 -9.73 -2.91 -7.42
N ARG A 269 -9.49 -1.65 -7.82
CA ARG A 269 -8.16 -1.07 -8.00
C ARG A 269 -8.15 0.26 -7.28
N ILE A 270 -7.12 0.51 -6.48
CA ILE A 270 -6.97 1.77 -5.76
C ILE A 270 -5.80 2.54 -6.33
N ILE A 271 -5.98 3.84 -6.51
CA ILE A 271 -4.93 4.74 -7.00
C ILE A 271 -4.69 5.77 -5.89
N LEU A 272 -3.48 5.78 -5.34
CA LEU A 272 -3.04 6.72 -4.33
C LEU A 272 -2.15 7.77 -4.98
N ASN A 273 -2.60 9.02 -4.97
CA ASN A 273 -1.84 10.17 -5.45
C ASN A 273 -1.79 11.24 -4.35
N LEU A 274 -0.75 11.14 -3.53
CA LEU A 274 -0.67 11.76 -2.20
C LEU A 274 0.68 12.44 -2.01
N GLY A 275 0.77 13.31 -1.01
CA GLY A 275 2.04 13.82 -0.52
C GLY A 275 2.42 15.18 -1.07
N ALA A 276 1.56 15.88 -1.82
CA ALA A 276 1.85 17.22 -2.34
C ALA A 276 1.90 18.28 -1.24
N ASN A 277 1.05 18.12 -0.22
CA ASN A 277 0.82 19.10 0.85
C ASN A 277 1.42 18.69 2.20
N ASP A 278 2.10 17.54 2.24
CA ASP A 278 2.74 17.06 3.46
C ASP A 278 4.07 17.76 3.67
N SER A 279 4.34 18.13 4.93
CA SER A 279 5.56 18.84 5.34
C SER A 279 6.63 17.93 5.95
N ASN A 280 6.29 16.68 6.23
CA ASN A 280 7.20 15.69 6.79
C ASN A 280 7.14 14.39 5.98
N PRO A 281 8.24 13.94 5.36
CA PRO A 281 8.25 12.70 4.57
C PRO A 281 7.92 11.48 5.43
N PHE A 282 8.33 11.44 6.70
CA PHE A 282 8.07 10.30 7.58
C PHE A 282 6.58 10.11 7.87
N GLU A 283 5.82 11.21 7.96
CA GLU A 283 4.36 11.14 8.14
C GLU A 283 3.69 10.58 6.88
N VAL A 284 4.11 10.99 5.68
CA VAL A 284 3.62 10.41 4.42
C VAL A 284 3.86 8.90 4.41
N LEU A 285 5.08 8.46 4.71
CA LEU A 285 5.44 7.05 4.69
C LEU A 285 4.69 6.24 5.75
N LYS A 286 4.53 6.78 6.96
CA LYS A 286 3.79 6.15 8.06
C LYS A 286 2.32 5.96 7.69
N VAL A 287 1.66 7.01 7.19
CA VAL A 287 0.25 6.95 6.81
C VAL A 287 0.08 6.02 5.60
N LEU A 288 0.99 6.07 4.63
CA LEU A 288 0.98 5.17 3.48
C LEU A 288 1.08 3.71 3.94
N LEU A 289 2.04 3.36 4.79
CA LEU A 289 2.17 2.00 5.36
C LEU A 289 0.88 1.53 6.04
N LEU A 290 0.28 2.37 6.88
CA LEU A 290 -0.98 2.06 7.55
C LEU A 290 -2.14 1.86 6.57
N ALA A 291 -2.18 2.62 5.48
CA ALA A 291 -3.19 2.43 4.44
C ALA A 291 -2.95 1.13 3.65
N LEU A 292 -1.69 0.82 3.29
CA LEU A 292 -1.36 -0.40 2.56
C LEU A 292 -1.69 -1.65 3.37
N ASP A 293 -1.45 -1.63 4.68
CA ASP A 293 -1.83 -2.73 5.58
C ASP A 293 -3.34 -3.01 5.55
N LYS A 294 -4.15 -1.95 5.54
CA LYS A 294 -5.62 -2.04 5.43
C LYS A 294 -6.10 -2.46 4.04
N LEU A 295 -5.26 -2.31 3.01
CA LEU A 295 -5.59 -2.57 1.61
C LEU A 295 -4.95 -3.87 1.07
N LYS A 296 -4.41 -4.74 1.93
CA LYS A 296 -3.71 -5.99 1.56
C LYS A 296 -4.46 -6.89 0.56
N GLY A 297 -5.79 -6.85 0.53
CA GLY A 297 -6.63 -7.65 -0.38
C GLY A 297 -6.86 -7.05 -1.77
N THR A 298 -6.43 -5.81 -2.00
CA THR A 298 -6.73 -5.05 -3.23
C THR A 298 -5.42 -4.60 -3.88
N LYS A 299 -5.39 -4.56 -5.22
CA LYS A 299 -4.22 -4.00 -5.93
C LYS A 299 -4.21 -2.48 -5.80
N VAL A 300 -3.09 -1.95 -5.31
CA VAL A 300 -2.90 -0.53 -5.06
C VAL A 300 -1.82 0.03 -5.98
N PHE A 301 -2.15 1.05 -6.73
CA PHE A 301 -1.23 1.83 -7.54
C PHE A 301 -0.89 3.10 -6.79
N VAL A 302 0.40 3.38 -6.61
CA VAL A 302 0.86 4.60 -5.93
C VAL A 302 1.60 5.43 -6.96
N THR A 303 1.23 6.70 -7.12
CA THR A 303 1.90 7.62 -8.02
C THR A 303 3.08 8.30 -7.32
N GLN A 304 4.07 8.73 -8.10
CA GLN A 304 5.12 9.60 -7.59
C GLN A 304 4.59 11.00 -7.31
N VAL A 305 5.12 11.64 -6.27
CA VAL A 305 4.87 13.04 -5.94
C VAL A 305 5.61 13.92 -6.96
N ASN A 306 4.90 14.85 -7.60
CA ASN A 306 5.45 15.69 -8.69
C ASN A 306 5.61 17.18 -8.34
N SER A 307 4.97 17.66 -7.28
CA SER A 307 5.12 19.02 -6.78
C SER A 307 4.87 19.07 -5.27
N ASN A 308 5.92 19.18 -4.47
CA ASN A 308 5.82 19.45 -3.03
C ASN A 308 6.69 20.66 -2.65
N ALA A 309 6.09 21.66 -2.02
CA ALA A 309 6.76 22.92 -1.67
C ALA A 309 7.77 22.81 -0.51
N THR A 310 7.68 21.74 0.29
CA THR A 310 8.38 21.59 1.57
C THR A 310 9.34 20.39 1.61
N ILE A 311 9.07 19.34 0.84
CA ILE A 311 9.85 18.09 0.84
C ILE A 311 10.48 17.91 -0.55
N SER A 312 11.75 17.51 -0.60
CA SER A 312 12.38 17.07 -1.85
C SER A 312 11.65 15.85 -2.44
N GLU A 313 11.04 16.02 -3.61
CA GLU A 313 10.29 14.97 -4.32
C GLU A 313 11.14 13.74 -4.61
N ASN A 314 12.41 13.92 -4.97
CA ASN A 314 13.32 12.81 -5.23
C ASN A 314 13.53 11.94 -3.98
N VAL A 315 13.72 12.58 -2.83
CA VAL A 315 13.91 11.89 -1.55
C VAL A 315 12.62 11.18 -1.15
N LEU A 316 11.48 11.88 -1.23
CA LEU A 316 10.19 11.29 -0.90
C LEU A 316 9.84 10.10 -1.81
N ASN A 317 9.99 10.24 -3.13
CA ASN A 317 9.73 9.18 -4.09
C ASN A 317 10.68 7.98 -3.95
N MET A 318 11.94 8.21 -3.56
CA MET A 318 12.88 7.14 -3.23
C MET A 318 12.42 6.33 -2.02
N HIS A 319 11.97 7.02 -0.95
CA HIS A 319 11.45 6.34 0.23
C HIS A 319 10.12 5.63 -0.02
N ILE A 320 9.20 6.26 -0.76
CA ILE A 320 7.96 5.61 -1.21
C ILE A 320 8.30 4.34 -2.00
N SER A 321 9.24 4.40 -2.95
CA SER A 321 9.67 3.22 -3.68
C SER A 321 10.28 2.14 -2.80
N SER A 322 10.90 2.50 -1.68
CA SER A 322 11.49 1.53 -0.75
C SER A 322 10.41 0.87 0.11
N VAL A 323 9.44 1.64 0.59
CA VAL A 323 8.27 1.15 1.33
C VAL A 323 7.42 0.21 0.48
N LEU A 324 7.14 0.57 -0.77
CA LEU A 324 6.28 -0.24 -1.65
C LEU A 324 6.89 -1.60 -2.01
N LYS A 325 8.22 -1.75 -1.95
CA LYS A 325 8.88 -3.06 -2.12
C LYS A 325 8.56 -4.06 -1.02
N LEU A 326 8.01 -3.60 0.11
CA LEU A 326 7.59 -4.45 1.22
C LEU A 326 6.17 -5.01 1.04
N SER A 327 5.44 -4.62 -0.03
CA SER A 327 4.03 -4.96 -0.23
C SER A 327 3.79 -5.53 -1.64
N ASP A 328 3.37 -6.81 -1.71
CA ASP A 328 3.20 -7.54 -2.99
C ASP A 328 1.96 -7.11 -3.79
N ASN A 329 1.03 -6.41 -3.16
CA ASN A 329 -0.18 -5.87 -3.78
C ASN A 329 0.00 -4.43 -4.30
N CYS A 330 1.20 -3.86 -4.20
CA CYS A 330 1.45 -2.47 -4.56
C CYS A 330 2.31 -2.32 -5.81
N ILE A 331 1.97 -1.33 -6.64
CA ILE A 331 2.74 -0.98 -7.84
C ILE A 331 3.02 0.53 -7.80
N LEU A 332 4.31 0.88 -7.85
CA LEU A 332 4.73 2.28 -8.01
C LEU A 332 4.65 2.68 -9.48
N LEU A 333 3.84 3.67 -9.79
CA LEU A 333 3.76 4.29 -11.11
C LEU A 333 4.86 5.34 -11.23
N LYS A 334 5.97 4.94 -11.86
CA LYS A 334 7.15 5.80 -12.06
C LYS A 334 6.97 6.68 -13.29
N ASN A 335 7.19 7.96 -13.09
CA ASN A 335 7.34 8.97 -14.13
C ASN A 335 8.81 9.41 -14.15
N ASP A 336 9.48 9.22 -15.27
CA ASP A 336 10.90 9.59 -15.41
C ASP A 336 11.12 11.12 -15.39
N ARG A 337 10.04 11.90 -15.44
CA ARG A 337 10.06 13.36 -15.43
C ARG A 337 9.49 13.89 -14.11
N ILE A 338 10.29 14.71 -13.44
CA ILE A 338 9.95 15.42 -12.20
C ILE A 338 9.59 16.88 -12.55
N ASN A 339 8.85 17.58 -11.69
CA ASN A 339 8.45 18.99 -11.88
C ASN A 339 7.65 19.26 -13.16
N LEU A 340 6.76 18.35 -13.55
CA LEU A 340 5.89 18.58 -14.69
C LEU A 340 4.75 19.55 -14.33
N PRO A 341 4.29 20.37 -15.29
CA PRO A 341 3.01 21.05 -15.17
C PRO A 341 1.90 20.04 -14.85
N GLN A 342 0.99 20.43 -13.96
CA GLN A 342 -0.07 19.57 -13.44
C GLN A 342 -0.85 18.83 -14.54
N THR A 343 -1.17 19.51 -15.64
CA THR A 343 -1.88 18.94 -16.79
C THR A 343 -1.10 17.81 -17.48
N LYS A 344 0.22 18.00 -17.69
CA LYS A 344 1.09 16.97 -18.27
C LYS A 344 1.32 15.81 -17.31
N TYR A 345 1.45 16.10 -16.01
CA TYR A 345 1.59 15.08 -14.99
C TYR A 345 0.38 14.15 -14.97
N ILE A 346 -0.83 14.69 -14.91
CA ILE A 346 -2.08 13.90 -14.92
C ILE A 346 -2.19 13.07 -16.21
N ASP A 347 -1.82 13.64 -17.35
CA ASP A 347 -1.87 12.93 -18.63
C ASP A 347 -0.96 11.69 -18.64
N ILE A 348 0.30 11.84 -18.22
CA ILE A 348 1.26 10.73 -18.11
C ILE A 348 0.80 9.70 -17.08
N VAL A 349 0.39 10.15 -15.89
CA VAL A 349 -0.11 9.26 -14.82
C VAL A 349 -1.31 8.46 -15.30
N SER A 350 -2.24 9.08 -16.04
CA SER A 350 -3.40 8.37 -16.60
C SER A 350 -2.99 7.27 -17.58
N ASP A 351 -1.99 7.51 -18.43
CA ASP A 351 -1.50 6.50 -19.38
C ASP A 351 -0.80 5.35 -18.67
N LEU A 352 -0.01 5.64 -17.61
CA LEU A 352 0.63 4.63 -16.77
C LEU A 352 -0.42 3.75 -16.05
N ILE A 353 -1.47 4.36 -15.49
CA ILE A 353 -2.58 3.65 -14.85
C ILE A 353 -3.25 2.72 -15.84
N ILE A 354 -3.60 3.23 -17.03
CA ILE A 354 -4.26 2.42 -18.07
C ILE A 354 -3.36 1.27 -18.49
N HIS A 355 -2.07 1.53 -18.71
CA HIS A 355 -1.12 0.50 -19.09
C HIS A 355 -1.04 -0.63 -18.06
N GLU A 356 -0.82 -0.30 -16.79
CA GLU A 356 -0.64 -1.30 -15.73
C GLU A 356 -1.93 -2.07 -15.42
N ILE A 357 -3.09 -1.39 -15.35
CA ILE A 357 -4.37 -2.10 -15.18
C ILE A 357 -4.63 -3.01 -16.38
N SER A 358 -4.35 -2.55 -17.60
CA SER A 358 -4.55 -3.38 -18.79
C SER A 358 -3.66 -4.61 -18.81
N LYS A 359 -2.44 -4.50 -18.31
CA LYS A 359 -1.51 -5.61 -18.17
C LYS A 359 -2.03 -6.65 -17.16
N ILE A 360 -2.46 -6.22 -15.98
CA ILE A 360 -2.98 -7.12 -14.93
C ILE A 360 -4.21 -7.86 -15.44
N ASP A 361 -5.16 -7.15 -16.05
CA ASP A 361 -6.39 -7.78 -16.52
C ASP A 361 -6.14 -8.73 -17.70
N TYR A 362 -5.14 -8.46 -18.53
CA TYR A 362 -4.71 -9.42 -19.54
C TYR A 362 -4.15 -10.70 -18.89
N GLU A 363 -3.30 -10.57 -17.88
CA GLU A 363 -2.75 -11.70 -17.14
C GLU A 363 -3.85 -12.52 -16.45
N ASP A 364 -4.79 -11.87 -15.78
CA ASP A 364 -5.94 -12.50 -15.11
C ASP A 364 -6.82 -13.28 -16.10
N ASN A 365 -7.16 -12.65 -17.23
CA ASN A 365 -7.98 -13.27 -18.28
C ASN A 365 -7.24 -14.40 -19.00
N TYR A 366 -5.94 -14.23 -19.25
CA TYR A 366 -5.12 -15.27 -19.86
C TYR A 366 -5.05 -16.50 -18.97
N ILE A 367 -4.70 -16.32 -17.69
CA ILE A 367 -4.64 -17.41 -16.70
C ILE A 367 -6.00 -18.11 -16.59
N PHE A 368 -7.10 -17.35 -16.55
CA PHE A 368 -8.44 -17.91 -16.53
C PHE A 368 -8.74 -18.76 -17.78
N SER A 369 -8.38 -18.28 -18.96
CA SER A 369 -8.58 -19.00 -20.23
C SER A 369 -7.78 -20.30 -20.30
N VAL A 370 -6.53 -20.28 -19.80
CA VAL A 370 -5.65 -21.46 -19.77
C VAL A 370 -6.16 -22.48 -18.75
N LYS A 371 -6.52 -22.05 -17.54
CA LYS A 371 -7.12 -22.93 -16.51
C LYS A 371 -8.42 -23.58 -17.02
N LYS A 372 -9.29 -22.82 -17.68
CA LYS A 372 -10.53 -23.34 -18.28
C LYS A 372 -10.24 -24.39 -19.36
N LYS A 373 -9.27 -24.14 -20.25
CA LYS A 373 -8.83 -25.13 -21.25
C LYS A 373 -8.25 -26.38 -20.60
N PHE A 374 -7.42 -26.23 -19.58
CA PHE A 374 -6.80 -27.34 -18.86
C PHE A 374 -7.85 -28.20 -18.12
N ASN A 375 -8.80 -27.57 -17.43
CA ASN A 375 -9.91 -28.26 -16.76
C ASN A 375 -10.81 -28.99 -17.77
N ASN A 376 -11.06 -28.40 -18.94
CA ASN A 376 -11.81 -29.05 -20.02
C ASN A 376 -11.04 -30.22 -20.66
N LEU A 377 -9.71 -30.19 -20.63
CA LEU A 377 -8.86 -31.30 -21.08
C LEU A 377 -8.87 -32.44 -20.05
N ASN A 378 -8.83 -32.14 -18.76
CA ASN A 378 -8.86 -33.16 -17.71
C ASN A 378 -10.24 -33.82 -17.53
N SER A 379 -11.33 -33.09 -17.80
CA SER A 379 -12.68 -33.67 -17.74
C SER A 379 -12.99 -34.59 -18.93
N LYS A 380 -12.29 -34.40 -20.06
CA LYS A 380 -12.29 -35.36 -21.16
C LYS A 380 -11.17 -36.37 -20.90
N LYS A 381 -11.48 -37.51 -20.26
CA LYS A 381 -10.61 -38.70 -20.21
C LYS A 381 -10.29 -39.22 -21.62
N LEU A 382 -9.46 -38.51 -22.37
CA LEU A 382 -8.82 -39.00 -23.57
C LEU A 382 -7.52 -39.66 -23.10
N LEU A 383 -7.61 -40.97 -22.83
CA LEU A 383 -6.43 -41.82 -22.72
C LEU A 383 -5.52 -41.52 -23.93
N PRO A 384 -4.25 -41.14 -23.72
CA PRO A 384 -3.36 -40.88 -24.84
C PRO A 384 -3.22 -42.17 -25.63
N LYS A 385 -3.62 -42.15 -26.91
CA LYS A 385 -3.19 -43.18 -27.86
C LYS A 385 -1.66 -43.13 -27.87
N LYS A 386 -1.02 -44.25 -27.49
CA LYS A 386 0.44 -44.42 -27.53
C LYS A 386 0.97 -43.91 -28.87
N GLY A 387 1.84 -42.89 -28.86
CA GLY A 387 2.69 -42.56 -30.01
C GLY A 387 2.73 -41.10 -30.48
N THR A 388 1.89 -40.18 -29.99
CA THR A 388 1.92 -38.78 -30.46
C THR A 388 2.31 -37.80 -29.36
N ILE A 389 3.51 -37.24 -29.49
CA ILE A 389 3.98 -36.08 -28.73
C ILE A 389 3.30 -34.84 -29.35
N PRO A 390 2.48 -34.08 -28.61
CA PRO A 390 1.86 -32.91 -29.18
C PRO A 390 2.86 -31.74 -29.16
N TYR A 391 3.19 -31.24 -30.35
CA TYR A 391 3.89 -29.97 -30.53
C TYR A 391 3.00 -28.82 -30.01
N TYR A 392 3.39 -28.16 -28.92
CA TYR A 392 2.71 -26.95 -28.46
C TYR A 392 3.62 -25.72 -28.49
N PHE A 393 3.20 -24.80 -29.36
CA PHE A 393 3.34 -23.34 -29.39
C PHE A 393 4.73 -22.68 -29.39
N LYS A 394 4.97 -21.98 -30.50
CA LYS A 394 6.01 -20.98 -30.73
C LYS A 394 5.50 -19.61 -30.18
N PRO A 395 6.23 -18.90 -29.32
CA PRO A 395 5.79 -17.61 -28.79
C PRO A 395 5.68 -16.57 -29.93
N MET A 396 4.61 -15.77 -29.93
CA MET A 396 4.48 -14.61 -30.81
C MET A 396 5.46 -13.52 -30.36
N THR A 397 6.49 -13.28 -31.17
CA THR A 397 7.33 -12.08 -31.06
C THR A 397 6.62 -10.93 -31.79
N TYR A 398 6.24 -9.88 -31.07
CA TYR A 398 5.85 -8.62 -31.68
C TYR A 398 7.09 -7.94 -32.27
N LYS A 399 7.15 -7.80 -33.60
CA LYS A 399 8.08 -6.87 -34.24
C LYS A 399 7.50 -5.47 -34.09
N ILE A 400 8.20 -4.62 -33.34
CA ILE A 400 7.95 -3.18 -33.38
C ILE A 400 8.55 -2.69 -34.69
N ASP A 401 7.71 -2.31 -35.64
CA ASP A 401 8.14 -1.63 -36.86
C ASP A 401 8.72 -0.26 -36.48
N LYS A 402 10.06 -0.17 -36.54
CA LYS A 402 10.76 1.11 -36.49
C LYS A 402 10.51 1.82 -37.81
N HIS A 403 9.52 2.70 -37.83
CA HIS A 403 9.39 3.66 -38.93
C HIS A 403 10.63 4.55 -38.98
N ASN A 404 11.21 4.61 -40.19
CA ASN A 404 12.33 5.44 -40.58
C ASN A 404 12.08 6.92 -40.25
N VAL A 405 12.85 7.47 -39.32
CA VAL A 405 13.05 8.91 -39.19
C VAL A 405 14.37 9.25 -39.89
N PRO A 406 14.36 10.08 -40.95
CA PRO A 406 15.60 10.50 -41.59
C PRO A 406 16.33 11.51 -40.70
N ILE A 407 17.48 11.11 -40.17
CA ILE A 407 18.43 12.00 -39.51
C ILE A 407 19.07 12.86 -40.61
N LYS A 408 18.69 14.15 -40.68
CA LYS A 408 19.47 15.16 -41.40
C LYS A 408 20.64 15.59 -40.51
N ASN A 409 21.84 15.15 -40.85
CA ASN A 409 23.06 15.76 -40.33
C ASN A 409 23.36 17.05 -41.11
N PRO A 410 23.81 18.13 -40.44
CA PRO A 410 24.22 19.35 -41.11
C PRO A 410 25.57 19.15 -41.81
N THR A 411 25.61 19.64 -43.05
CA THR A 411 26.80 19.80 -43.89
C THR A 411 27.78 20.78 -43.27
N SER A 412 29.00 20.33 -42.98
CA SER A 412 30.18 21.19 -42.86
C SER A 412 31.07 20.94 -44.07
N ASP A 413 31.14 21.92 -44.95
CA ASP A 413 32.11 22.01 -46.04
C ASP A 413 33.52 22.16 -45.48
N VAL A 414 34.43 21.22 -45.76
CA VAL A 414 35.83 21.47 -46.18
C VAL A 414 36.34 20.22 -46.91
N ALA A 415 36.83 20.42 -48.13
CA ALA A 415 37.36 19.43 -49.07
C ALA A 415 38.78 18.90 -48.70
N PRO A 416 39.27 17.83 -49.35
CA PRO A 416 40.16 16.83 -48.75
C PRO A 416 41.63 16.88 -49.24
N LYS A 417 42.52 16.10 -48.60
CA LYS A 417 43.78 15.64 -49.20
C LYS A 417 43.98 14.13 -49.03
N ARG A 418 43.95 13.47 -50.20
CA ARG A 418 44.83 12.40 -50.73
C ARG A 418 45.11 11.15 -49.87
N GLY A 419 44.74 10.00 -50.43
CA GLY A 419 45.27 8.67 -50.08
C GLY A 419 44.60 7.54 -50.87
N THR A 420 45.09 7.34 -52.10
CA THR A 420 45.09 6.15 -53.00
C THR A 420 44.76 4.76 -52.39
N ILE A 421 43.79 4.01 -52.97
CA ILE A 421 43.87 2.85 -53.93
C ILE A 421 43.93 1.45 -53.22
N PRO A 422 43.35 0.33 -53.72
CA PRO A 422 42.05 0.07 -54.38
C PRO A 422 41.34 -1.21 -53.81
N PHE A 423 40.10 -1.53 -54.21
CA PHE A 423 39.68 -2.94 -54.29
C PHE A 423 38.79 -3.17 -55.50
N TYR A 424 39.17 -4.19 -56.27
CA TYR A 424 38.49 -4.77 -57.42
C TYR A 424 37.12 -5.32 -57.03
N PHE A 425 36.10 -5.14 -57.89
CA PHE A 425 35.16 -6.23 -58.19
C PHE A 425 34.65 -6.11 -59.64
N LYS A 426 34.78 -7.22 -60.37
CA LYS A 426 34.28 -7.44 -61.73
C LYS A 426 32.74 -7.57 -61.73
N PRO A 427 32.08 -7.29 -62.87
CA PRO A 427 30.63 -7.33 -63.02
C PRO A 427 30.14 -8.72 -63.45
N ASN A 428 28.87 -9.04 -63.16
CA ASN A 428 27.98 -9.60 -64.19
C ASN A 428 26.50 -9.70 -63.75
N ASN A 429 25.68 -9.06 -64.57
CA ASN A 429 24.48 -9.57 -65.26
C ASN A 429 23.23 -10.05 -64.50
N ASN A 430 22.16 -9.31 -64.83
CA ASN A 430 20.83 -9.77 -65.25
C ASN A 430 19.93 -10.48 -64.23
N LYS A 431 18.84 -9.78 -63.86
CA LYS A 431 17.49 -10.13 -64.33
C LYS A 431 16.49 -9.00 -64.11
N ALA A 432 15.79 -8.70 -65.20
CA ALA A 432 14.66 -7.78 -65.27
C ALA A 432 13.40 -8.37 -64.59
N GLY A 433 12.57 -7.48 -64.06
CA GLY A 433 11.23 -7.79 -63.56
C GLY A 433 10.46 -6.50 -63.25
N ALA A 434 9.50 -6.18 -64.12
CA ALA A 434 8.81 -4.89 -64.24
C ALA A 434 7.94 -4.48 -63.03
N ILE A 435 7.94 -3.20 -62.71
CA ILE A 435 6.88 -2.53 -61.92
C ILE A 435 6.26 -1.45 -62.79
N ARG A 436 4.96 -1.62 -63.11
CA ARG A 436 4.11 -0.66 -63.81
C ARG A 436 3.86 0.56 -62.91
N GLN A 437 4.27 1.74 -63.37
CA GLN A 437 3.75 3.03 -62.90
C GLN A 437 2.51 3.40 -63.73
N LYS A 438 1.38 3.66 -63.08
CA LYS A 438 0.25 4.38 -63.68
C LYS A 438 0.33 5.85 -63.23
N PHE A 439 0.58 6.72 -64.20
CA PHE A 439 0.28 8.14 -64.12
C PHE A 439 -1.22 8.35 -64.35
N PHE A 440 -1.85 9.27 -63.60
CA PHE A 440 -2.80 10.20 -64.20
C PHE A 440 -2.68 11.56 -63.52
N ARG A 441 -2.47 12.56 -64.38
CA ARG A 441 -2.52 14.00 -64.14
C ARG A 441 -3.92 14.43 -63.72
N THR A 442 -4.00 15.51 -62.96
CA THR A 442 -5.01 16.55 -63.17
C THR A 442 -4.33 17.91 -63.11
N GLU A 443 -4.45 18.65 -64.22
CA GLU A 443 -4.10 20.07 -64.33
C GLU A 443 -5.30 20.94 -63.94
N ASN A 444 -4.98 22.19 -63.62
CA ASN A 444 -5.81 23.24 -63.07
C ASN A 444 -6.85 23.87 -64.02
N LYS A 445 -7.71 24.68 -63.39
CA LYS A 445 -8.43 25.91 -63.82
C LYS A 445 -9.85 25.72 -64.36
N PHE A 446 -10.84 26.20 -63.59
CA PHE A 446 -11.24 27.61 -63.60
C PHE A 446 -11.39 28.13 -62.17
#